data_AF-A0A3D2WE89-F1
#
_entry.id   AF-A0A3D2WE89-F1
#
_cell.length_a   1.000
_cell.length_b   1.000
_cell.length_c   1.000
_cell.angle_alpha   90.00
_cell.angle_beta   90.00
_cell.angle_gamma   90.00
#
_symmetry.space_group_name_H-M   'P 1'
#
loop_
_entity.id
_entity.type
_entity.pdbx_description
1 polymer ?
#
loop_
_entity_poly.entity_id
_entity_poly.type
_entity_poly.pdbx_seq_one_letter_code
_entity_poly.pdbx_strand_id
1 'polypeptide(L)'
;MKYGSVIVDLASESGGNCELSKAGETVLAHGVQILGPSNLPTSIPVHSSQMYSKNIVTLISEFLGDDGELQLDFENDVVGPSTVTHGGEVRNERVQSAMQSHSP
;
A
#
# COMPACT_ATOMS: atom_id res chain seq x y z
N MET A 1 17.78 6.03 24.53
CA MET A 1 16.48 5.97 25.25
C MET A 1 16.68 5.33 26.62
N LYS A 2 15.70 5.37 27.52
CA LYS A 2 15.80 4.69 28.82
C LYS A 2 15.77 3.17 28.63
N TYR A 3 16.46 2.43 29.49
CA TYR A 3 16.40 0.97 29.50
C TYR A 3 14.95 0.50 29.71
N GLY A 4 14.50 -0.50 28.96
CA GLY A 4 13.13 -1.00 28.97
C GLY A 4 12.17 -0.24 28.05
N SER A 5 12.65 0.76 27.29
CA SER A 5 11.83 1.43 26.28
C SER A 5 11.49 0.50 25.12
N VAL A 6 10.44 0.84 24.38
CA VAL A 6 10.01 0.14 23.17
C VAL A 6 9.89 1.13 22.01
N ILE A 7 10.42 0.74 20.85
CA ILE A 7 10.23 1.40 19.56
C ILE A 7 9.36 0.49 18.71
N VAL A 8 8.33 1.05 18.05
CA VAL A 8 7.53 0.35 17.06
C VAL A 8 7.73 1.06 15.73
N ASP A 9 8.40 0.40 14.79
CA ASP A 9 8.74 0.96 13.49
C ASP A 9 7.85 0.38 12.39
N LEU A 10 6.79 1.14 12.06
CA LEU A 10 5.81 0.78 11.05
C LEU A 10 6.37 0.85 9.62
N ALA A 11 7.53 1.49 9.41
CA ALA A 11 8.16 1.60 8.10
C ALA A 11 9.24 0.53 7.86
N SER A 12 9.36 -0.46 8.75
CA SER A 12 10.44 -1.46 8.70
C SER A 12 10.53 -2.24 7.37
N GLU A 13 9.41 -2.43 6.66
CA GLU A 13 9.37 -3.11 5.35
C GLU A 13 9.88 -2.26 4.18
N SER A 14 9.92 -0.93 4.33
CA SER A 14 10.30 0.03 3.27
C SER A 14 11.60 0.81 3.59
N GLY A 15 12.47 0.21 4.40
CA GLY A 15 13.77 0.77 4.79
C GLY A 15 13.88 1.16 6.27
N GLY A 16 12.75 1.32 6.97
CA GLY A 16 12.71 1.61 8.41
C GLY A 16 13.02 3.07 8.77
N ASN A 17 12.40 3.57 9.84
CA ASN A 17 12.77 4.85 10.46
C ASN A 17 13.90 4.70 11.48
N CYS A 18 14.10 3.48 12.00
CA CYS A 18 15.19 3.17 12.90
C CYS A 18 16.19 2.24 12.19
N GLU A 19 17.45 2.65 12.14
CA GLU A 19 18.53 1.90 11.47
C GLU A 19 18.69 0.46 11.98
N LEU A 20 18.29 0.20 13.23
CA LEU A 20 18.36 -1.11 13.86
C LEU A 20 17.09 -1.95 13.68
N SER A 21 16.05 -1.40 13.04
CA SER A 21 14.82 -2.14 12.72
C SER A 21 15.10 -3.25 11.73
N LYS A 22 14.40 -4.37 11.91
CA LYS A 22 14.38 -5.48 10.95
C LYS A 22 12.93 -5.85 10.67
N ALA A 23 12.56 -5.87 9.39
CA ALA A 23 11.22 -6.23 8.96
C ALA A 23 10.85 -7.65 9.43
N GLY A 24 9.69 -7.78 10.05
CA GLY A 24 9.17 -9.03 10.63
C GLY A 24 9.77 -9.43 11.98
N GLU A 25 10.73 -8.68 12.53
CA GLU A 25 11.47 -9.07 13.74
C GLU A 25 11.27 -8.11 14.92
N THR A 26 11.52 -8.62 16.13
CA THR A 26 11.72 -7.81 17.33
C THR A 26 13.18 -7.90 17.76
N VAL A 27 13.88 -6.77 17.75
CA VAL A 27 15.31 -6.67 18.08
C VAL A 27 15.48 -6.01 19.45
N LEU A 28 16.39 -6.53 20.29
CA LEU A 28 16.80 -5.86 21.51
C LEU A 28 18.17 -5.20 21.28
N ALA A 29 18.24 -3.87 21.36
CA ALA A 29 19.48 -3.13 21.21
C ALA A 29 19.60 -2.05 22.29
N HIS A 30 20.76 -1.95 22.94
CA HIS A 30 21.03 -0.96 23.98
C HIS A 30 19.97 -0.88 25.10
N GLY A 31 19.34 -2.03 25.42
CA GLY A 31 18.27 -2.11 26.42
C GLY A 31 16.90 -1.61 25.95
N VAL A 32 16.71 -1.42 24.65
CA VAL A 32 15.46 -0.99 24.01
C VAL A 32 14.97 -2.10 23.08
N GLN A 33 13.69 -2.47 23.20
CA GLN A 33 13.06 -3.37 22.23
C GLN A 33 12.59 -2.58 21.00
N ILE A 34 12.88 -3.10 19.82
CA ILE A 34 12.56 -2.47 18.53
C ILE A 34 11.73 -3.47 17.75
N LEU A 35 10.45 -3.18 17.56
CA LEU A 35 9.51 -4.02 16.81
C LEU A 35 9.42 -3.48 15.38
N GLY A 36 9.75 -4.32 14.41
CA GLY A 36 9.49 -4.07 12.99
C GLY A 36 8.39 -5.00 12.48
N PRO A 37 7.11 -4.81 12.84
CA PRO A 37 6.05 -5.72 12.41
C PRO A 37 5.87 -5.65 10.88
N SER A 38 5.88 -6.80 10.22
CA SER A 38 5.52 -6.94 8.81
C SER A 38 4.02 -7.15 8.65
N ASN A 39 3.41 -6.56 7.62
CA ASN A 39 1.99 -6.76 7.31
C ASN A 39 1.06 -6.57 8.54
N LEU A 40 1.28 -5.47 9.27
CA LEU A 40 0.55 -5.16 10.51
C LEU A 40 -0.98 -5.25 10.38
N PRO A 41 -1.64 -4.89 9.25
CA PRO A 41 -3.09 -5.08 9.09
C PRO A 41 -3.59 -6.51 9.36
N THR A 42 -2.76 -7.54 9.13
CA THR A 42 -3.16 -8.93 9.43
C THR A 42 -3.31 -9.24 10.92
N SER A 43 -2.80 -8.40 11.81
CA SER A 43 -3.00 -8.53 13.26
C SER A 43 -4.42 -8.16 13.70
N ILE A 44 -5.18 -7.43 12.86
CA ILE A 44 -6.57 -7.01 13.10
C ILE A 44 -7.47 -7.36 11.89
N PRO A 45 -7.51 -8.64 11.48
CA PRO A 45 -7.98 -9.06 10.16
C PRO A 45 -9.45 -8.72 9.91
N VAL A 46 -10.30 -8.76 10.93
CA VAL A 46 -11.73 -8.43 10.81
C VAL A 46 -11.93 -6.98 10.39
N HIS A 47 -11.30 -6.04 11.09
CA HIS A 47 -11.43 -4.61 10.79
C HIS A 47 -10.69 -4.21 9.51
N SER A 48 -9.50 -4.77 9.29
CA SER A 48 -8.77 -4.56 8.03
C SER A 48 -9.57 -5.03 6.83
N SER A 49 -10.22 -6.20 6.92
CA SER A 49 -11.08 -6.70 5.83
C SER A 49 -12.30 -5.81 5.59
N GLN A 50 -12.95 -5.32 6.65
CA GLN A 50 -14.09 -4.40 6.54
C GLN A 50 -13.71 -3.09 5.85
N MET A 51 -12.61 -2.45 6.29
CA MET A 51 -12.12 -1.22 5.69
C MET A 51 -11.69 -1.41 4.23
N TYR A 52 -10.96 -2.50 3.94
CA TYR A 52 -10.53 -2.82 2.58
C TYR A 52 -11.73 -3.06 1.67
N SER A 53 -12.73 -3.84 2.12
CA SER A 53 -13.96 -4.10 1.37
C SER A 53 -14.71 -2.80 1.05
N LYS A 54 -14.77 -1.87 2.02
CA LYS A 54 -15.40 -0.56 1.78
C LYS A 54 -14.67 0.24 0.71
N ASN A 55 -13.33 0.25 0.72
CA ASN A 55 -12.53 0.91 -0.31
C ASN A 55 -12.77 0.30 -1.70
N ILE A 56 -12.82 -1.04 -1.80
CA ILE A 56 -13.10 -1.74 -3.05
C ILE A 56 -14.49 -1.41 -3.57
N VAL A 57 -15.51 -1.44 -2.71
CA VAL A 57 -16.89 -1.07 -3.09
C VAL A 57 -16.93 0.38 -3.59
N THR A 58 -16.31 1.32 -2.88
CA THR A 58 -16.25 2.72 -3.30
C THR A 58 -15.54 2.88 -4.64
N LEU A 59 -14.42 2.19 -4.87
CA LEU A 59 -13.73 2.23 -6.16
C LEU A 59 -14.58 1.65 -7.29
N ILE A 60 -15.26 0.52 -7.07
CA ILE A 60 -16.13 -0.10 -8.07
C ILE A 60 -17.31 0.82 -8.40
N SER A 61 -17.86 1.55 -7.43
CA SER A 61 -18.93 2.51 -7.68
C SER A 61 -18.52 3.62 -8.66
N GLU A 62 -17.24 4.01 -8.71
CA GLU A 62 -16.73 4.97 -9.71
C GLU A 62 -16.65 4.37 -11.12
N PHE A 63 -16.73 3.04 -11.26
CA PHE A 63 -16.68 2.35 -12.56
C PHE A 63 -18.07 2.11 -13.16
N LEU A 64 -19.15 2.41 -12.44
CA LEU A 64 -20.51 2.07 -12.86
C LEU A 64 -21.27 3.32 -13.30
N GLY A 65 -22.01 3.22 -14.40
CA GLY A 65 -22.99 4.22 -14.81
C GLY A 65 -24.25 4.16 -13.95
N ASP A 66 -25.15 5.13 -14.14
CA ASP A 66 -26.43 5.21 -13.42
C ASP A 66 -27.34 3.98 -13.65
N ASP A 67 -27.14 3.27 -14.76
CA ASP A 67 -27.83 2.03 -15.12
C ASP A 67 -27.20 0.78 -14.49
N GLY A 68 -26.08 0.92 -13.78
CA GLY A 68 -25.32 -0.17 -13.17
C GLY A 68 -24.42 -0.92 -14.16
N GLU A 69 -24.31 -0.46 -15.39
CA GLU A 69 -23.39 -1.02 -16.37
C GLU A 69 -21.97 -0.49 -16.17
N LEU A 70 -20.99 -1.28 -16.60
CA LEU A 70 -19.58 -0.89 -16.50
C LEU A 70 -19.29 0.28 -17.46
N GLN A 71 -18.94 1.43 -16.89
CA GLN A 71 -18.56 2.63 -17.60
C GLN A 71 -17.23 3.17 -17.04
N LEU A 72 -16.13 2.83 -17.72
CA LEU A 72 -14.79 3.29 -17.34
C LEU A 72 -14.54 4.69 -17.92
N ASP A 73 -14.73 5.72 -17.10
CA ASP A 73 -14.32 7.08 -17.42
C ASP A 73 -12.85 7.29 -17.06
N PHE A 74 -11.95 7.28 -18.04
CA PHE A 74 -10.52 7.50 -17.79
C PHE A 74 -10.15 8.97 -17.53
N GLU A 75 -11.07 9.91 -17.70
CA GLU A 75 -10.87 11.31 -17.32
C GLU A 75 -11.27 11.58 -15.85
N ASN A 76 -11.91 10.60 -15.19
CA ASN A 76 -12.20 10.66 -13.76
C ASN A 76 -10.91 10.61 -12.92
N ASP A 77 -10.82 11.49 -11.91
CA ASP A 77 -9.65 11.67 -11.04
C ASP A 77 -9.27 10.44 -10.20
N VAL A 78 -10.14 9.44 -10.11
CA VAL A 78 -9.91 8.16 -9.44
C VAL A 78 -9.60 7.08 -10.46
N VAL A 79 -10.48 6.87 -11.45
CA VAL A 79 -10.40 5.75 -12.41
C VAL A 79 -9.17 5.89 -13.31
N GLY A 80 -8.90 7.08 -13.87
CA GLY A 80 -7.76 7.32 -14.75
C GLY A 80 -6.42 7.06 -14.05
N PRO A 81 -6.09 7.79 -12.97
CA PRO A 81 -4.82 7.63 -12.26
C PRO A 81 -4.61 6.24 -11.64
N SER A 82 -5.67 5.53 -11.24
CA SER A 82 -5.59 4.18 -10.69
C SER A 82 -5.43 3.08 -11.76
N THR A 83 -5.74 3.36 -13.03
CA THR A 83 -5.66 2.39 -14.12
C THR A 83 -4.23 2.24 -14.63
N VAL A 84 -3.60 1.08 -14.36
CA VAL A 84 -2.27 0.76 -14.88
C VAL A 84 -2.30 0.41 -16.38
N THR A 85 -3.26 -0.41 -16.81
CA THR A 85 -3.40 -0.88 -18.19
C THR A 85 -4.86 -1.05 -18.58
N HIS A 86 -5.19 -0.82 -19.85
CA HIS A 86 -6.48 -1.13 -20.43
C HIS A 86 -6.33 -1.33 -21.94
N GLY A 87 -7.08 -2.27 -22.54
CA GLY A 87 -7.05 -2.50 -23.99
C GLY A 87 -5.71 -3.00 -24.54
N GLY A 88 -4.86 -3.60 -23.70
CA GLY A 88 -3.51 -4.04 -24.10
C GLY A 88 -2.44 -2.94 -24.05
N GLU A 89 -2.79 -1.73 -23.63
CA GLU A 89 -1.87 -0.60 -23.50
C GLU A 89 -1.64 -0.23 -22.04
N VAL A 90 -0.42 0.19 -21.70
CA VAL A 90 -0.14 0.80 -20.39
C VAL A 90 -0.65 2.24 -20.43
N ARG A 91 -1.48 2.63 -19.45
CA ARG A 91 -2.07 3.98 -19.38
C ARG A 91 -1.44 4.85 -18.30
N ASN A 92 -0.91 4.26 -17.24
CA ASN A 92 -0.33 5.01 -16.13
C ASN A 92 1.06 5.56 -16.48
N GLU A 93 1.21 6.89 -16.46
CA GLU A 93 2.44 7.59 -16.84
C GLU A 93 3.66 7.17 -16.03
N ARG A 94 3.49 6.90 -14.72
CA ARG A 94 4.61 6.47 -13.86
C ARG A 94 5.11 5.09 -14.27
N VAL A 95 4.19 4.19 -14.63
CA VAL A 95 4.54 2.84 -15.10
C VAL A 95 5.21 2.91 -16.48
N GLN A 96 4.68 3.70 -17.42
CA GLN A 96 5.32 3.91 -18.72
C GLN A 96 6.76 4.44 -18.56
N SER A 97 6.94 5.46 -17.71
CA SER A 97 8.26 6.05 -17.43
C SER A 97 9.24 5.04 -16.82
N ALA A 98 8.76 4.21 -15.88
CA ALA A 98 9.58 3.16 -15.24
C ALA A 98 9.99 2.06 -16.22
N MET A 99 9.15 1.73 -17.21
CA MET A 99 9.47 0.75 -18.25
C MET A 99 10.52 1.27 -19.25
N GLN A 100 10.49 2.56 -19.57
CA GLN A 100 11.46 3.18 -20.48
C GLN A 100 12.85 3.32 -19.83
N SER A 101 12.92 3.62 -18.53
CA SER A 101 14.18 3.77 -17.80
C SER A 101 14.94 2.45 -17.57
N HIS A 102 14.30 1.31 -17.80
CA HIS A 102 14.88 -0.04 -17.71
C HIS A 102 14.98 -0.73 -19.08
N SER A 103 14.88 0.01 -20.19
CA SER A 103 15.25 -0.54 -21.49
C SER A 103 16.77 -0.79 -21.53
N PRO A 104 17.23 -2.00 -21.92
CA PRO A 104 18.65 -2.33 -22.00
C PRO A 104 19.41 -1.47 -23.02
#